data_AF-A0A1Q7IVZ8-F1
#
_entry.id   AF-A0A1Q7IVZ8-F1
#
_cell.length_a   1.000
_cell.length_b   1.000
_cell.length_c   1.000
_cell.angle_alpha   90.00
_cell.angle_beta   90.00
_cell.angle_gamma   90.00
#
_symmetry.space_group_name_H-M   'P 1'
#
loop_
_entity.id
_entity.type
_entity.pdbx_description
1 polymer ?
#
loop_
_entity_poly.entity_id
_entity_poly.type
_entity_poly.pdbx_seq_one_letter_code
_entity_poly.pdbx_strand_id
1 'polypeptide(L)' 'MKEELVAAWAQVLGVAIPDRRLTEVMQSLEGQITGLGGLPAEELQEVEPAVLFEPEWSE' A
#
# COMPACT_ATOMS: atom_id res chain seq x y z
N MET A 1 7.96 -2.90 8.40
CA MET A 1 7.36 -1.68 7.83
C MET A 1 7.88 -0.49 8.60
N LYS A 2 8.18 0.60 7.91
CA LYS A 2 8.80 1.79 8.48
C LYS A 2 7.74 2.86 8.78
N GLU A 3 7.91 3.63 9.85
CA GLU A 3 6.99 4.69 10.25
C GLU A 3 6.84 5.77 9.16
N GLU A 4 7.95 6.11 8.50
CA GLU A 4 7.97 7.15 7.46
C GLU A 4 7.11 6.76 6.25
N LEU A 5 7.04 5.46 5.94
CA LEU A 5 6.18 4.95 4.87
C LEU A 5 4.70 5.11 5.22
N VAL A 6 4.32 4.77 6.44
CA VAL A 6 2.93 4.90 6.92
C VAL A 6 2.52 6.37 7.01
N ALA A 7 3.43 7.26 7.44
CA ALA A 7 3.19 8.69 7.44
C ALA A 7 2.99 9.26 6.02
N ALA A 8 3.81 8.83 5.05
CA ALA A 8 3.65 9.24 3.66
C ALA A 8 2.30 8.78 3.06
N TRP A 9 1.88 7.54 3.34
CA TRP A 9 0.56 7.06 2.92
C TRP A 9 -0.58 7.83 3.57
N ALA A 10 -0.48 8.11 4.87
CA ALA A 10 -1.48 8.91 5.59
C ALA A 10 -1.63 10.30 4.95
N GLN A 11 -0.52 10.94 4.57
CA GLN A 11 -0.52 12.21 3.87
C GLN A 11 -1.20 12.14 2.50
N VAL A 12 -0.86 11.15 1.67
CA VAL A 12 -1.46 10.97 0.33
C VAL A 12 -2.97 10.72 0.43
N LEU A 13 -3.40 9.98 1.44
CA LEU A 13 -4.82 9.66 1.67
C LEU A 13 -5.58 10.76 2.41
N GLY A 14 -4.90 11.82 2.87
CA GLY A 14 -5.51 12.88 3.67
C GLY A 14 -6.03 12.42 5.03
N VAL A 15 -5.43 11.37 5.60
CA VAL A 15 -5.84 10.77 6.88
C VAL A 15 -4.86 11.17 7.97
N ALA A 16 -5.38 11.58 9.13
CA ALA A 16 -4.57 11.80 10.32
C ALA A 16 -4.49 10.52 11.15
N ILE A 17 -3.28 10.03 11.44
CA ILE A 17 -3.04 8.91 12.34
C ILE A 17 -2.56 9.48 13.68
N PRO A 18 -3.31 9.32 14.78
CA PRO A 18 -2.81 9.73 16.10
C PRO A 18 -1.57 8.93 16.48
N ASP A 19 -0.54 9.56 17.04
CA ASP A 19 0.74 8.91 17.41
C ASP A 19 0.54 7.64 18.24
N ARG A 20 -0.40 7.68 19.20
CA ARG A 20 -0.75 6.53 20.06
C ARG A 20 -1.29 5.30 19.30
N ARG A 21 -1.69 5.46 18.04
CA ARG A 21 -2.25 4.42 17.16
C ARG A 21 -1.25 3.98 16.09
N LEU A 22 -0.15 4.71 15.89
CA LEU A 22 0.76 4.47 14.76
C LEU A 22 1.30 3.03 14.76
N THR A 23 1.76 2.55 15.91
CA THR A 23 2.28 1.18 16.06
C THR A 23 1.22 0.12 15.73
N GLU A 24 -0.01 0.30 16.20
CA GLU A 24 -1.12 -0.64 15.90
C GLU A 24 -1.46 -0.65 14.41
N VAL A 25 -1.46 0.52 13.77
CA VAL A 25 -1.71 0.65 12.33
C VAL A 25 -0.61 -0.05 11.54
N MET A 26 0.66 0.17 11.90
CA MET A 26 1.79 -0.51 11.27
C MET A 26 1.68 -2.03 11.38
N GLN A 27 1.44 -2.56 12.58
CA GLN A 27 1.28 -4.00 12.79
C GLN A 27 0.10 -4.57 12.00
N SER A 28 -1.03 -3.86 11.95
CA SER A 28 -2.19 -4.28 11.17
C SER A 28 -1.88 -4.34 9.67
N LEU A 29 -1.22 -3.31 9.12
CA LEU A 29 -0.84 -3.28 7.71
C LEU A 29 0.18 -4.37 7.37
N GLU A 30 1.18 -4.62 8.23
CA GLU A 30 2.13 -5.74 8.05
C GLU A 30 1.41 -7.09 8.03
N GLY A 31 0.48 -7.28 8.97
CA GLY A 31 -0.34 -8.48 9.06
C GLY A 31 -1.20 -8.68 7.81
N GLN A 32 -1.77 -7.61 7.25
CA GLN A 32 -2.55 -7.69 6.02
C GLN A 32 -1.68 -8.01 4.80
N ILE A 33 -0.53 -7.36 4.64
CA ILE A 33 0.39 -7.63 3.52
C ILE A 33 0.88 -9.08 3.56
N THR A 34 1.27 -9.54 4.75
CA THR A 34 1.79 -10.90 4.93
C THR A 34 0.67 -11.95 4.84
N GLY A 35 -0.49 -11.66 5.41
CA GLY A 35 -1.60 -12.61 5.55
C GLY A 35 -2.47 -12.74 4.31
N LEU A 36 -2.62 -11.68 3.52
CA LEU A 36 -3.33 -11.74 2.25
C LEU A 36 -2.41 -12.23 1.12
N GLY A 37 -1.09 -12.13 1.31
CA GLY A 37 -0.11 -12.54 0.33
C GLY A 37 -0.16 -11.70 -0.95
N GLY A 38 0.88 -11.85 -1.76
CA GLY A 38 0.93 -11.34 -3.12
C GLY A 38 1.39 -12.45 -4.04
N LEU A 39 1.05 -12.36 -5.32
CA LEU A 39 1.63 -13.25 -6.32
C LEU A 39 3.07 -12.81 -6.58
N PRO A 40 4.03 -13.76 -6.67
CA PRO A 40 5.39 -13.43 -7.05
C PRO A 40 5.40 -12.91 -8.51
N ALA A 41 6.37 -12.05 -8.83
CA ALA A 41 6.39 -11.33 -10.11
C ALA A 41 6.44 -12.27 -11.32
N GLU A 42 7.05 -13.44 -11.15
CA GLU A 42 7.17 -14.48 -12.18
C GLU A 42 5.80 -15.07 -12.54
N GLU A 43 4.87 -15.16 -11.59
CA GLU A 43 3.50 -15.62 -11.83
C GLU A 43 2.62 -14.58 -12.54
N LEU A 44 3.12 -13.35 -12.69
CA LEU A 44 2.41 -12.23 -13.32
C LEU A 44 2.95 -11.84 -14.71
N GLN A 45 4.05 -12.44 -15.18
CA GLN A 45 4.77 -11.99 -16.39
C GLN A 45 3.94 -11.94 -17.68
N GLU A 46 2.88 -12.75 -17.78
CA GLU A 46 2.00 -12.81 -18.96
C GLU A 46 0.53 -12.58 -18.62
N VAL A 47 0.25 -12.15 -17.38
CA VAL A 47 -1.10 -11.87 -16.94
C VAL A 47 -1.47 -10.46 -17.34
N GLU A 48 -2.40 -10.33 -18.28
CA GLU A 48 -2.97 -9.02 -18.61
C GLU A 48 -3.72 -8.45 -17.39
N PRO A 49 -3.51 -7.17 -17.05
CA PRO A 49 -4.28 -6.51 -16.00
C PRO A 49 -5.78 -6.55 -16.33
N ALA A 50 -6.61 -6.87 -15.33
CA ALA A 50 -8.06 -6.86 -15.51
C ALA A 50 -8.62 -5.46 -15.88
N VAL A 51 -7.89 -4.41 -15.51
CA VAL A 51 -8.17 -3.03 -15.89
C VAL A 51 -6.85 -2.35 -16.23
N LEU A 52 -6.73 -1.82 -17.45
CA LEU A 52 -5.61 -0.95 -17.82
C LEU A 52 -5.87 0.44 -17.22
N PHE A 53 -5.02 0.89 -16.31
CA PHE A 53 -5.06 2.25 -15.81
C PHE A 53 -3.97 3.07 -16.51
N GLU A 54 -4.39 3.95 -17.43
CA GLU A 54 -3.52 4.92 -18.08
C GLU A 54 -3.79 6.30 -17.44
N PRO A 55 -3.00 6.73 -16.45
CA PRO A 55 -3.16 8.06 -15.87
C PRO A 55 -2.75 9.13 -16.89
N GLU A 56 -3.69 10.00 -17.26
CA GLU A 56 -3.36 11.26 -17.92
C GLU A 56 -2.77 12.22 -16.88
N TRP A 57 -1.45 12.42 -16.92
CA TRP A 57 -0.79 13.42 -16.09
C TRP A 57 -0.90 14.78 -16.79
N SER A 58 -1.74 15.67 -16.25
CA SER A 58 -1.72 17.09 -16.61
C SER A 58 -0.48 17.74 -16.00
N GLU A 59 0.48 18.15 -16.84
CA GLU A 59 1.68 18.94 -16.46
C GLU A 59 1.34 20.29 -15.83
#